data_AF-A0A077ZH47-F1
#
_entry.id   AF-A0A077ZH47-F1
#
_cell.length_a   1.000
_cell.length_b   1.000
_cell.length_c   1.000
_cell.angle_alpha   90.00
_cell.angle_beta   90.00
_cell.angle_gamma   90.00
#
_symmetry.space_group_name_H-M   'P 1'
#
loop_
_entity.id
_entity.type
_entity.pdbx_description
1 polymer ?
#
loop_
_entity_poly.entity_id
_entity_poly.type
_entity_poly.pdbx_seq_one_letter_code
_entity_poly.pdbx_strand_id
1 'polypeptide(L)'
;MPKYVRLFGIFHHLILSAAFMIVRSNDDLKAKTDDDQILRKHLPRAIIIGAKKAGTRALLEYLRLHNMVKAPGPEVHFFDRYYNRGLKWYK
;
A
#
# COMPACT_ATOMS: atom_id res chain seq x y z
N MET A 1 39.09 38.17 -11.65
CA MET A 1 38.18 37.39 -10.78
C MET A 1 38.92 36.16 -10.25
N PRO A 2 38.96 35.93 -8.93
CA PRO A 2 39.79 34.87 -8.36
C PRO A 2 39.27 33.50 -8.79
N LYS A 3 40.16 32.66 -9.34
CA LYS A 3 39.85 31.31 -9.85
C LYS A 3 39.11 30.42 -8.82
N TYR A 4 39.27 30.71 -7.53
CA TYR A 4 38.59 30.04 -6.41
C TYR A 4 37.06 30.16 -6.39
N VAL A 5 36.49 31.27 -6.88
CA VAL A 5 35.04 31.47 -6.87
C VAL A 5 34.32 30.48 -7.78
N ARG A 6 34.93 30.18 -8.95
CA ARG A 6 34.39 29.15 -9.87
C ARG A 6 34.50 27.75 -9.27
N LEU A 7 35.60 27.47 -8.55
CA LEU A 7 35.80 26.17 -7.91
C LEU A 7 34.77 25.93 -6.80
N PHE A 8 34.50 26.92 -5.95
CA PHE A 8 33.48 26.83 -4.89
C PHE A 8 32.08 26.56 -5.44
N GLY A 9 31.70 27.20 -6.55
CA GLY A 9 30.42 26.95 -7.23
C GLY A 9 30.26 25.51 -7.72
N ILE A 10 31.32 24.92 -8.29
CA ILE A 10 31.32 23.52 -8.76
C ILE A 10 31.20 22.56 -7.57
N PHE A 11 31.95 22.79 -6.49
CA PHE A 11 31.86 21.97 -5.28
C PHE A 11 30.46 22.03 -4.64
N HIS A 12 29.88 23.22 -4.51
CA HIS A 12 28.53 23.37 -3.96
C HIS A 12 27.47 22.65 -4.82
N HIS A 13 27.58 22.74 -6.14
CA HIS A 13 26.65 22.05 -7.05
C HIS A 13 26.81 20.52 -6.99
N LEU A 14 28.04 20.00 -6.81
CA LEU A 14 28.29 18.58 -6.57
C LEU A 14 27.67 18.11 -5.25
N ILE A 15 27.83 18.88 -4.17
CA ILE A 15 27.26 18.57 -2.85
C ILE A 15 25.73 18.59 -2.92
N LEU A 16 25.13 19.61 -3.54
CA LEU A 16 23.67 19.70 -3.72
C LEU A 16 23.12 18.55 -4.58
N SER A 17 23.82 18.20 -5.67
CA SER A 17 23.40 17.09 -6.54
C SER A 17 23.47 15.74 -5.82
N ALA A 18 24.53 15.50 -5.04
CA ALA A 18 24.66 14.31 -4.21
C ALA A 18 23.58 14.26 -3.13
N ALA A 19 23.34 15.37 -2.43
CA ALA A 19 22.29 15.46 -1.41
C ALA A 19 20.90 15.21 -2.00
N PHE A 20 20.59 15.79 -3.17
CA PHE A 20 19.32 15.55 -3.87
C PHE A 20 19.14 14.09 -4.28
N MET A 21 20.20 13.46 -4.80
CA MET A 21 20.15 12.05 -5.17
C MET A 21 19.90 11.15 -3.95
N ILE A 22 20.53 11.45 -2.80
CA ILE A 22 20.31 10.72 -1.54
C ILE A 22 18.86 10.88 -1.09
N VAL A 23 18.31 12.10 -1.08
CA VAL A 23 16.91 12.35 -0.70
C VAL A 23 15.96 11.58 -1.62
N ARG A 24 16.15 11.69 -2.94
CA ARG A 24 15.33 10.98 -3.92
C ARG A 24 15.39 9.46 -3.74
N SER A 25 16.57 8.90 -3.49
CA SER A 25 16.72 7.47 -3.22
C SER A 25 15.96 7.03 -1.96
N ASN A 26 15.88 7.88 -0.93
CA ASN A 26 15.09 7.56 0.26
C ASN A 26 13.59 7.61 -0.03
N ASP A 27 13.13 8.58 -0.81
CA ASP A 27 11.72 8.67 -1.23
C ASP A 27 11.30 7.46 -2.07
N ASP A 28 12.16 7.01 -3.00
CA ASP A 28 11.93 5.82 -3.82
C ASP A 28 11.86 4.54 -2.97
N LEU A 29 12.73 4.40 -1.95
CA LEU A 29 12.69 3.28 -1.00
C LEU A 29 11.41 3.29 -0.16
N LYS A 30 10.95 4.47 0.25
CA LYS A 30 9.70 4.63 0.99
C LYS A 30 8.49 4.28 0.13
N ALA A 31 8.43 4.80 -1.10
CA ALA A 31 7.36 4.47 -2.06
C ALA A 31 7.28 2.96 -2.32
N LYS A 32 8.42 2.30 -2.51
CA LYS A 32 8.49 0.84 -2.66
C LYS A 32 7.97 0.09 -1.44
N THR A 33 8.27 0.60 -0.24
CA THR A 33 7.80 -0.03 1.02
C THR A 33 6.29 0.09 1.17
N ASP A 34 5.72 1.26 0.84
CA ASP A 34 4.29 1.50 0.92
C ASP A 34 3.52 0.67 -0.13
N ASP A 35 4.05 0.59 -1.36
CA ASP A 35 3.50 -0.28 -2.41
C ASP A 35 3.56 -1.75 -1.98
N ASP A 36 4.69 -2.22 -1.44
CA ASP A 36 4.79 -3.58 -0.90
C ASP A 36 3.78 -3.83 0.23
N GLN A 37 3.49 -2.83 1.06
CA GLN A 37 2.45 -2.95 2.09
C GLN A 37 1.04 -3.03 1.50
N ILE A 38 0.76 -2.26 0.45
CA ILE A 38 -0.51 -2.29 -0.28
C ILE A 38 -0.69 -3.63 -1.02
N LEU A 39 0.38 -4.18 -1.58
CA LEU A 39 0.38 -5.45 -2.31
C LEU A 39 0.34 -6.68 -1.40
N ARG A 40 0.72 -6.54 -0.11
CA ARG A 40 0.62 -7.62 0.86
C ARG A 40 -0.83 -7.87 1.23
N LYS A 41 -1.27 -9.12 1.06
CA LYS A 41 -2.55 -9.58 1.60
C LYS A 41 -2.62 -9.35 3.11
N HIS A 42 -3.73 -8.80 3.57
CA HIS A 42 -3.98 -8.51 4.98
C HIS A 42 -5.29 -9.16 5.42
N LEU A 43 -5.45 -9.38 6.71
CA LEU A 43 -6.74 -9.81 7.27
C LEU A 43 -7.78 -8.69 7.06
N PRO A 44 -9.06 -9.04 6.88
CA PRO A 44 -10.10 -8.05 6.71
C PRO A 44 -10.24 -7.20 7.99
N ARG A 45 -10.30 -5.89 7.82
CA ARG A 45 -10.58 -4.95 8.93
C ARG A 45 -12.06 -4.90 9.30
N ALA A 46 -12.93 -5.25 8.36
CA ALA A 46 -14.38 -5.29 8.54
C ALA A 46 -14.96 -6.48 7.76
N ILE A 47 -16.03 -7.07 8.29
CA ILE A 47 -16.66 -8.28 7.74
C ILE A 47 -18.18 -8.06 7.69
N ILE A 48 -18.79 -8.35 6.55
CA ILE A 48 -20.24 -8.43 6.41
C ILE A 48 -20.66 -9.84 6.83
N ILE A 49 -21.28 -9.97 8.00
CA ILE A 49 -21.62 -11.29 8.59
C ILE A 49 -23.03 -11.80 8.25
N GLY A 50 -23.89 -10.97 7.67
CA GLY A 50 -25.27 -11.36 7.34
C GLY A 50 -26.27 -10.20 7.40
N ALA A 51 -27.58 -10.46 7.38
CA ALA A 51 -28.24 -11.77 7.32
C ALA A 51 -28.47 -12.25 5.88
N LYS A 52 -28.73 -13.56 5.72
CA LYS A 52 -29.11 -14.15 4.42
C LYS A 52 -30.33 -13.40 3.87
N LYS A 53 -30.27 -13.00 2.59
CA LYS A 53 -31.30 -12.23 1.87
C LYS A 53 -31.48 -10.76 2.30
N ALA A 54 -30.67 -10.23 3.21
CA ALA A 54 -30.72 -8.82 3.61
C ALA A 54 -30.10 -7.84 2.59
N GLY A 55 -29.61 -8.33 1.43
CA GLY A 55 -28.95 -7.50 0.43
C GLY A 55 -27.43 -7.32 0.65
N THR A 56 -26.77 -8.25 1.35
CA THR A 56 -25.31 -8.23 1.61
C THR A 56 -24.46 -8.07 0.34
N ARG A 57 -24.86 -8.72 -0.77
CA ARG A 57 -24.19 -8.58 -2.07
C ARG A 57 -24.31 -7.17 -2.65
N ALA A 58 -25.48 -6.53 -2.53
CA ALA A 58 -25.68 -5.17 -3.02
C ALA A 58 -24.82 -4.18 -2.21
N LEU A 59 -24.82 -4.31 -0.87
CA LEU A 59 -23.94 -3.53 0.00
C LEU A 59 -22.46 -3.70 -0.37
N LEU A 60 -22.02 -4.93 -0.61
CA LEU A 60 -20.64 -5.21 -1.00
C LEU A 60 -20.27 -4.53 -2.33
N GLU A 61 -21.15 -4.57 -3.33
CA GLU A 61 -20.90 -3.87 -4.60
C GLU A 61 -20.85 -2.35 -4.44
N TYR A 62 -21.73 -1.77 -3.64
CA TYR A 62 -21.69 -0.32 -3.37
C TYR A 62 -20.40 0.08 -2.66
N LEU A 63 -19.94 -0.73 -1.70
CA LEU A 63 -18.67 -0.48 -1.01
C LEU A 63 -17.46 -0.60 -1.95
N ARG A 64 -17.50 -1.50 -2.94
CA ARG A 64 -16.42 -1.66 -3.93
C ARG A 64 -16.22 -0.44 -4.84
N LEU A 65 -17.21 0.46 -4.94
CA LEU A 65 -17.06 1.70 -5.70
C LEU A 65 -16.07 2.66 -5.04
N HIS A 66 -15.74 2.48 -3.76
CA HIS A 66 -14.82 3.35 -3.04
C HIS A 66 -13.35 2.92 -3.20
N ASN A 67 -12.48 3.84 -3.60
CA ASN A 67 -11.07 3.55 -3.92
C ASN A 67 -10.27 2.89 -2.78
N MET A 68 -10.61 3.19 -1.52
CA MET A 68 -9.94 2.62 -0.34
C MET A 68 -10.50 1.27 0.12
N VAL A 69 -11.54 0.75 -0.55
CA VAL A 69 -12.18 -0.51 -0.16
C VAL A 69 -11.82 -1.60 -1.17
N LYS A 70 -11.27 -2.70 -0.65
CA LYS A 70 -11.03 -3.92 -1.42
C LYS A 70 -11.81 -5.05 -0.77
N ALA A 71 -12.50 -5.83 -1.61
CA ALA A 71 -13.33 -6.93 -1.16
C ALA A 71 -13.13 -8.16 -2.06
N PRO A 72 -13.16 -9.38 -1.51
CA PRO A 72 -13.09 -10.61 -2.29
C PRO A 72 -14.34 -10.75 -3.17
N GLY A 73 -14.21 -11.41 -4.32
CA GLY A 73 -15.30 -11.66 -5.27
C GLY A 73 -16.41 -12.55 -4.69
N PRO A 74 -16.12 -13.83 -4.38
CA PRO A 74 -17.06 -14.76 -3.76
C PRO A 74 -17.13 -14.61 -2.24
N GLU A 75 -18.21 -15.11 -1.63
CA GLU A 75 -18.29 -15.31 -0.18
C GLU A 75 -17.23 -16.33 0.25
N VAL A 76 -16.32 -15.92 1.13
CA VAL A 76 -15.12 -16.71 1.48
C VAL A 76 -15.47 -17.94 2.32
N HIS A 77 -16.54 -17.87 3.10
CA HIS A 77 -16.98 -18.93 4.00
C HIS A 77 -15.88 -19.45 4.97
N PHE A 78 -15.01 -18.54 5.45
CA PHE A 78 -13.93 -18.94 6.34
C PHE A 78 -14.44 -19.43 7.70
N PHE A 79 -15.27 -18.64 8.38
CA PHE A 79 -15.72 -18.95 9.75
C PHE A 79 -16.77 -20.06 9.84
N ASP A 80 -17.41 -20.44 8.74
CA ASP A 80 -18.42 -21.53 8.68
C ASP A 80 -17.89 -22.81 8.03
N ARG A 81 -17.07 -22.74 6.98
CA ARG A 81 -16.65 -23.94 6.20
C ARG A 81 -15.16 -24.24 6.21
N TYR A 82 -14.31 -23.23 6.32
CA TYR A 82 -12.86 -23.37 6.10
C TYR A 82 -12.00 -22.98 7.31
N TYR A 83 -12.61 -22.93 8.50
CA TYR A 83 -11.93 -22.53 9.73
C TYR A 83 -10.73 -23.43 10.04
N ASN A 84 -10.86 -24.72 9.73
CA ASN A 84 -9.82 -25.74 9.87
C ASN A 84 -8.56 -25.49 9.03
N ARG A 85 -8.60 -24.63 8.00
CA ARG A 85 -7.42 -24.27 7.19
C ARG A 85 -6.52 -23.24 7.87
N GLY A 86 -6.99 -22.65 8.97
CA GLY A 86 -6.24 -21.68 9.77
C GLY A 86 -6.15 -20.28 9.15
N LEU A 87 -5.71 -19.33 9.97
CA LEU A 87 -5.70 -17.90 9.63
C LEU A 87 -4.75 -17.57 8.46
N LYS A 88 -3.70 -18.38 8.27
CA LYS A 88 -2.76 -18.23 7.14
C LYS A 88 -3.44 -18.47 5.79
N TRP A 89 -4.43 -19.35 5.73
CA TRP A 89 -5.21 -19.58 4.51
C TRP A 89 -6.20 -18.44 4.25
N TYR A 90 -6.73 -17.82 5.31
CA TYR A 90 -7.69 -16.72 5.21
C TYR A 90 -7.08 -15.38 4.76
N LYS A 91 -5.80 -15.17 5.09
CA LYS A 91 -5.05 -13.97 4.73
C LYS A 91 -4.74 -13.91 3.23
#